data_AF-J9GSG0-F1
#
_entry.id   AF-J9GSG0-F1
#
_cell.length_a   1.000
_cell.length_b   1.000
_cell.length_c   1.000
_cell.angle_alpha   90.00
_cell.angle_beta   90.00
_cell.angle_gamma   90.00
#
_symmetry.space_group_name_H-M   'P 1'
#
loop_
_entity.id
_entity.type
_entity.pdbx_description
1 polymer ?
#
loop_
_entity_poly.entity_id
_entity_poly.type
_entity_poly.pdbx_seq_one_letter_code
_entity_poly.pdbx_strand_id
1 'polypeptide(L)'
;MRSKRVLYNPETDGAFDFARAYTRNDDRDRIYNDPRVWVMQKRLNPSLEQDPSDGRHFPVYLKPEKKVEIEDLFACMRDHFEGTTHDPYTEVLNGSEPWRPISVFRTYESHVAQVRPWLPKEIGCLTYVAFGMADLSVYLPFY
;
A
#
# COMPACT_ATOMS: atom_id res chain seq x y z
N MET A 1 -23.88 -14.92 -30.94
CA MET A 1 -22.68 -14.08 -31.07
C MET A 1 -22.48 -13.31 -29.77
N ARG A 2 -21.43 -13.57 -29.00
CA ARG A 2 -21.09 -12.71 -27.84
C ARG A 2 -20.52 -11.40 -28.40
N SER A 3 -21.18 -10.28 -28.13
CA SER A 3 -20.64 -8.95 -28.48
C SER A 3 -19.26 -8.81 -27.84
N LYS A 4 -18.26 -8.38 -28.63
CA LYS A 4 -16.93 -8.02 -28.09
C LYS A 4 -17.16 -6.87 -27.12
N ARG A 5 -17.01 -7.11 -25.82
CA ARG A 5 -16.96 -6.02 -24.84
C ARG A 5 -15.68 -5.24 -25.10
N VAL A 6 -15.82 -4.05 -25.66
CA VAL A 6 -14.68 -3.15 -25.89
C VAL A 6 -14.35 -2.52 -24.54
N LEU A 7 -13.21 -2.92 -23.96
CA LEU A 7 -12.73 -2.44 -22.66
C LEU A 7 -11.89 -1.15 -22.79
N TYR A 8 -11.49 -0.80 -24.00
CA TYR A 8 -10.72 0.40 -24.31
C TYR A 8 -10.88 0.75 -25.80
N ASN A 9 -11.05 2.03 -26.09
CA ASN A 9 -11.06 2.60 -27.43
C ASN A 9 -10.07 3.78 -27.50
N PRO A 10 -8.94 3.66 -28.22
CA PRO A 10 -7.92 4.72 -28.28
C PRO A 10 -8.44 6.05 -28.85
N GLU A 11 -9.51 6.03 -29.66
CA GLU A 11 -10.09 7.25 -30.25
C GLU A 11 -10.88 8.09 -29.23
N THR A 12 -11.53 7.45 -28.25
CA THR A 12 -12.37 8.12 -27.25
C THR A 12 -11.72 8.19 -25.88
N ASP A 13 -10.83 7.25 -25.59
CA ASP A 13 -10.36 7.00 -24.23
C ASP A 13 -8.97 7.59 -23.98
N GLY A 14 -8.28 8.08 -25.02
CA GLY A 14 -6.94 8.66 -24.93
C GLY A 14 -5.88 7.60 -24.67
N ALA A 15 -4.88 7.91 -23.82
CA ALA A 15 -3.84 6.96 -23.46
C ALA A 15 -4.42 5.72 -22.75
N PHE A 16 -3.78 4.57 -22.97
CA PHE A 16 -4.22 3.33 -22.35
C PHE A 16 -4.00 3.37 -20.83
N ASP A 17 -5.07 3.15 -20.07
CA ASP A 17 -5.06 3.01 -18.61
C ASP A 17 -5.47 1.58 -18.27
N PHE A 18 -4.52 0.80 -17.75
CA PHE A 18 -4.73 -0.60 -17.35
C PHE A 18 -5.80 -0.72 -16.27
N ALA A 19 -5.78 0.15 -15.27
CA ALA A 19 -6.76 0.12 -14.22
C ALA A 19 -8.14 0.46 -14.78
N ARG A 20 -8.25 1.30 -15.82
CA ARG A 20 -9.58 1.70 -16.34
C ARG A 20 -10.18 0.59 -17.18
N ALA A 21 -9.34 -0.06 -17.98
CA ALA A 21 -9.75 -1.16 -18.83
C ALA A 21 -10.12 -2.42 -18.04
N TYR A 22 -9.47 -2.67 -16.90
CA TYR A 22 -9.52 -3.98 -16.24
C TYR A 22 -9.93 -3.96 -14.77
N THR A 23 -10.10 -2.80 -14.13
CA THR A 23 -10.53 -2.74 -12.72
C THR A 23 -11.87 -2.03 -12.60
N ARG A 24 -12.49 -2.20 -11.43
CA ARG A 24 -13.57 -1.33 -11.00
C ARG A 24 -13.00 -0.01 -10.49
N ASN A 25 -13.89 0.95 -10.37
CA ASN A 25 -13.66 2.22 -9.72
C ASN A 25 -14.96 2.58 -9.01
N ASP A 26 -15.09 2.17 -7.75
CA ASP A 26 -16.31 2.38 -6.96
C ASP A 26 -16.01 2.74 -5.50
N ASP A 27 -17.07 3.04 -4.73
CA ASP A 27 -16.96 3.58 -3.37
C ASP A 27 -16.20 2.67 -2.39
N ARG A 28 -16.06 1.38 -2.70
CA ARG A 28 -15.26 0.46 -1.87
C ARG A 28 -13.80 0.83 -1.88
N ASP A 29 -13.28 1.35 -2.99
CA ASP A 29 -11.88 1.76 -3.09
C ASP A 29 -11.60 2.91 -2.13
N ARG A 30 -12.55 3.85 -1.99
CA ARG A 30 -12.42 5.08 -1.19
C ARG A 30 -12.21 4.84 0.31
N ILE A 31 -12.62 3.67 0.81
CA ILE A 31 -12.47 3.30 2.22
C ILE A 31 -11.54 2.10 2.42
N TYR A 32 -11.51 1.16 1.47
CA TYR A 32 -10.79 -0.09 1.64
C TYR A 32 -9.40 -0.07 1.01
N ASN A 33 -9.19 0.66 -0.08
CA ASN A 33 -7.95 0.60 -0.87
C ASN A 33 -7.18 1.92 -0.86
N ASP A 34 -7.82 3.01 -1.25
CA ASP A 34 -7.17 4.30 -1.48
C ASP A 34 -6.50 4.86 -0.22
N PRO A 35 -7.08 4.81 0.99
CA PRO A 35 -6.42 5.29 2.19
C PRO A 35 -5.07 4.58 2.46
N ARG A 36 -4.96 3.29 2.13
CA ARG A 36 -3.72 2.52 2.32
C ARG A 36 -2.65 2.94 1.32
N VAL A 37 -3.02 3.22 0.08
CA VAL A 37 -2.07 3.77 -0.91
C VAL A 37 -1.64 5.17 -0.49
N TRP A 38 -2.59 6.00 -0.07
CA TRP A 38 -2.35 7.36 0.40
C TRP A 38 -1.35 7.39 1.55
N VAL A 39 -1.54 6.59 2.61
CA VAL A 39 -0.65 6.67 3.78
C VAL A 39 0.78 6.21 3.45
N MET A 40 0.95 5.21 2.57
CA MET A 40 2.27 4.81 2.08
C MET A 40 2.94 5.92 1.27
N GLN A 41 2.20 6.57 0.35
CA GLN A 41 2.73 7.69 -0.43
C GLN A 41 3.06 8.88 0.48
N LYS A 42 2.18 9.22 1.44
CA LYS A 42 2.40 10.31 2.40
C LYS A 42 3.62 10.07 3.29
N ARG A 43 3.85 8.82 3.72
CA ARG A 43 5.04 8.45 4.51
C ARG A 43 6.34 8.65 3.74
N LEU A 44 6.38 8.28 2.47
CA LEU A 44 7.57 8.38 1.62
C LEU A 44 7.74 9.76 0.95
N ASN A 45 6.65 10.53 0.89
CA ASN A 45 6.54 11.85 0.26
C ASN A 45 5.72 12.80 1.16
N PRO A 46 6.22 13.19 2.35
CA PRO A 46 5.46 14.01 3.29
C PRO A 46 5.09 15.40 2.78
N SER A 47 5.81 15.96 1.80
CA SER A 47 5.47 17.24 1.16
C SER A 47 4.35 17.11 0.12
N LEU A 48 4.03 15.89 -0.33
CA LEU A 48 2.95 15.65 -1.26
C LEU A 48 1.60 15.75 -0.54
N GLU A 49 0.71 16.60 -1.06
CA GLU A 49 -0.66 16.74 -0.62
C GLU A 49 -1.59 15.98 -1.57
N GLN A 50 -2.38 15.08 -1.01
CA GLN A 50 -3.32 14.22 -1.75
C GLN A 50 -4.59 14.09 -0.94
N ASP A 51 -5.73 14.12 -1.64
CA ASP A 51 -7.00 13.68 -1.07
C ASP A 51 -7.00 12.14 -1.00
N PRO A 52 -7.11 11.53 0.20
CA PRO A 52 -7.17 10.08 0.37
C PRO A 52 -8.30 9.41 -0.45
N SER A 53 -9.35 10.16 -0.77
CA SER A 53 -10.49 9.69 -1.55
C SER A 53 -10.28 9.76 -3.05
N ASP A 54 -9.18 10.35 -3.53
CA ASP A 54 -8.87 10.50 -4.96
C ASP A 54 -7.84 9.45 -5.46
N GLY A 55 -7.87 8.26 -4.87
CA GLY A 55 -6.88 7.22 -5.14
C GLY A 55 -6.75 6.79 -6.60
N ARG A 56 -7.75 7.10 -7.43
CA ARG A 56 -7.70 6.85 -8.86
C ARG A 56 -6.64 7.67 -9.61
N HIS A 57 -6.33 8.86 -9.10
CA HIS A 57 -5.32 9.75 -9.68
C HIS A 57 -3.98 9.66 -8.96
N PHE A 58 -3.83 8.75 -7.99
CA PHE A 58 -2.55 8.54 -7.35
C PHE A 58 -1.51 8.06 -8.37
N PRO A 59 -0.28 8.62 -8.32
CA PRO A 59 0.79 8.17 -9.19
C PRO A 59 1.12 6.71 -8.86
N VAL A 60 1.08 5.84 -9.87
CA VAL A 60 1.53 4.44 -9.76
C VAL A 60 3.03 4.38 -9.51
N TYR A 61 3.79 5.26 -10.16
CA TYR A 61 5.22 5.43 -9.96
C TYR A 61 5.48 6.77 -9.28
N LEU A 62 5.88 6.71 -8.03
CA LEU A 62 6.22 7.89 -7.24
C LEU A 62 7.66 7.74 -6.73
N LYS A 63 8.46 8.79 -6.93
CA LYS A 63 9.83 8.84 -6.42
C LYS A 63 9.78 9.32 -4.96
N PRO A 64 10.27 8.55 -3.98
CA PRO A 64 10.35 9.00 -2.59
C PRO A 64 11.21 10.26 -2.45
N GLU A 65 10.89 11.11 -1.46
CA GLU A 65 11.64 12.35 -1.20
C GLU A 65 13.07 12.08 -0.71
N LYS A 66 13.28 10.93 -0.06
CA LYS A 66 14.56 10.48 0.48
C LYS A 66 14.83 9.05 0.07
N LYS A 67 16.08 8.58 0.25
CA LYS A 67 16.37 7.16 0.09
C LYS A 67 15.53 6.36 1.08
N VAL A 68 14.97 5.26 0.60
CA VAL A 68 14.14 4.35 1.39
C VAL A 68 15.05 3.36 2.08
N GLU A 69 14.96 3.28 3.40
CA GLU A 69 15.62 2.27 4.21
C GLU A 69 14.66 1.11 4.52
N ILE A 70 15.18 0.01 5.07
CA ILE A 70 14.36 -1.18 5.33
C ILE A 70 13.29 -0.89 6.40
N GLU A 71 13.61 -0.02 7.38
CA GLU A 71 12.71 0.39 8.45
C GLU A 71 11.51 1.18 7.93
N ASP A 72 11.67 1.96 6.85
CA ASP A 72 10.56 2.68 6.22
C ASP A 72 9.54 1.70 5.63
N LEU A 73 10.01 0.61 5.02
CA LEU A 73 9.15 -0.45 4.49
C LEU A 73 8.44 -1.21 5.62
N PHE A 74 9.14 -1.49 6.73
CA PHE A 74 8.49 -2.05 7.91
C PHE A 74 7.40 -1.12 8.44
N ALA A 75 7.67 0.18 8.53
CA ALA A 75 6.70 1.17 8.99
C ALA A 75 5.47 1.23 8.07
N CYS A 76 5.64 1.20 6.74
CA CYS A 76 4.52 1.08 5.80
C CYS A 76 3.63 -0.14 6.09
N MET A 77 4.24 -1.30 6.35
CA MET A 77 3.49 -2.53 6.60
C MET A 77 2.83 -2.57 7.99
N ARG A 78 3.33 -1.79 8.95
CA ARG A 78 2.75 -1.63 10.30
C ARG A 78 1.61 -0.64 10.36
N ASP A 79 1.48 0.21 9.35
CA ASP A 79 0.62 1.37 9.40
C ASP A 79 -0.87 1.02 9.65
N HIS A 80 -1.45 1.75 10.60
CA HIS A 80 -2.86 1.74 10.93
C HIS A 80 -3.44 3.15 11.06
N PHE A 81 -2.84 4.12 10.35
CA PHE A 81 -3.18 5.55 10.40
C PHE A 81 -2.90 6.21 11.76
N GLU A 82 -1.84 5.76 12.45
CA GLU A 82 -1.43 6.26 13.77
C GLU A 82 -1.38 7.79 13.82
N GLY A 83 -1.97 8.37 14.86
CA GLY A 83 -2.00 9.81 15.07
C GLY A 83 -3.00 10.58 14.21
N THR A 84 -3.86 9.88 13.45
CA THR A 84 -4.98 10.48 12.72
C THR A 84 -6.32 10.13 13.36
N THR A 85 -7.40 10.75 12.89
CA THR A 85 -8.78 10.39 13.30
C THR A 85 -9.22 9.01 12.82
N HIS A 86 -8.46 8.38 11.91
CA HIS A 86 -8.75 7.06 11.34
C HIS A 86 -7.99 5.93 12.04
N ASP A 87 -7.25 6.24 13.11
CA ASP A 87 -6.57 5.24 13.92
C ASP A 87 -7.59 4.39 14.71
N PRO A 88 -7.66 3.06 14.49
CA PRO A 88 -8.58 2.19 15.23
C PRO A 88 -8.14 1.95 16.68
N TYR A 89 -6.93 2.33 17.07
CA TYR A 89 -6.36 2.12 18.41
C TYR A 89 -6.37 3.36 19.29
N THR A 90 -7.24 4.33 19.00
CA THR A 90 -7.48 5.48 19.86
C THR A 90 -8.11 5.07 21.21
N GLU A 91 -8.05 5.97 22.20
CA GLU A 91 -8.64 5.73 23.53
C GLU A 91 -10.16 5.47 23.49
N VAL A 92 -10.84 5.95 22.44
CA VAL A 92 -12.27 5.75 22.22
C VAL A 92 -12.46 4.61 21.21
N LEU A 93 -13.11 3.52 21.65
CA LEU A 93 -13.39 2.38 20.78
C LEU A 93 -14.24 2.81 19.57
N ASN A 94 -13.62 2.86 18.39
CA ASN A 94 -14.28 3.20 17.13
C ASN A 94 -14.49 1.95 16.26
N GLY A 95 -15.51 1.15 16.62
CA GLY A 95 -15.89 -0.04 15.84
C GLY A 95 -16.49 0.26 14.45
N SER A 96 -16.75 1.54 14.16
CA SER A 96 -17.35 2.00 12.90
C SER A 96 -16.33 2.66 11.97
N GLU A 97 -15.03 2.58 12.28
CA GLU A 97 -13.98 3.15 11.43
C GLU A 97 -14.07 2.55 10.01
N PRO A 98 -14.39 3.37 8.98
CA PRO A 98 -14.54 2.86 7.63
C PRO A 98 -13.22 2.49 6.96
N TRP A 99 -12.11 3.16 7.33
CA TRP A 99 -10.84 2.95 6.66
C TRP A 99 -10.20 1.64 7.08
N ARG A 100 -9.84 0.83 6.10
CA ARG A 100 -9.13 -0.43 6.35
C ARG A 100 -7.64 -0.13 6.62
N PRO A 101 -7.10 -0.39 7.82
CA PRO A 101 -5.66 -0.26 8.11
C PRO A 101 -4.79 -1.12 7.18
N ILE A 102 -3.48 -0.90 7.08
CA ILE A 102 -2.58 -1.86 6.40
C ILE A 102 -2.41 -3.08 7.30
N SER A 103 -1.91 -2.85 8.51
CA SER A 103 -1.71 -3.86 9.54
C SER A 103 -3.02 -4.22 10.23
N VAL A 104 -3.39 -5.50 10.23
CA VAL A 104 -4.65 -6.00 10.80
C VAL A 104 -4.46 -7.35 11.48
N PHE A 105 -5.31 -7.69 12.45
CA PHE A 105 -5.26 -8.96 13.18
C PHE A 105 -5.35 -10.21 12.29
N ARG A 106 -5.94 -10.09 11.09
CA ARG A 106 -6.10 -11.18 10.11
C ARG A 106 -4.89 -11.37 9.20
N THR A 107 -3.81 -10.61 9.39
CA THR A 107 -2.55 -10.83 8.68
C THR A 107 -1.94 -12.13 9.20
N TYR A 108 -1.73 -13.10 8.31
CA TYR A 108 -1.02 -14.35 8.65
C TYR A 108 0.48 -14.12 8.72
N GLU A 109 1.01 -13.37 7.76
CA GLU A 109 2.40 -12.97 7.67
C GLU A 109 2.52 -11.64 6.92
N SER A 110 3.58 -10.89 7.24
CA SER A 110 4.06 -9.74 6.48
C SER A 110 5.52 -9.98 6.14
N HIS A 111 5.93 -9.62 4.93
CA HIS A 111 7.31 -9.80 4.51
C HIS A 111 7.84 -8.64 3.67
N VAL A 112 9.15 -8.41 3.78
CA VAL A 112 9.91 -7.48 2.93
C VAL A 112 11.09 -8.22 2.34
N ALA A 113 11.15 -8.32 1.01
CA ALA A 113 12.25 -8.94 0.29
C ALA A 113 13.29 -7.89 -0.10
N GLN A 114 14.56 -8.14 0.23
CA GLN A 114 15.69 -7.27 -0.07
C GLN A 114 16.74 -8.02 -0.89
N VAL A 115 17.17 -7.42 -1.99
CA VAL A 115 18.32 -7.89 -2.78
C VAL A 115 19.45 -6.88 -2.62
N ARG A 116 20.60 -7.35 -2.13
CA ARG A 116 21.81 -6.58 -1.83
C ARG A 116 22.91 -6.94 -2.81
N PRO A 117 22.91 -6.39 -4.04
CA PRO A 117 23.84 -6.78 -5.10
C PRO A 117 25.32 -6.49 -4.80
N TRP A 118 25.60 -5.70 -3.76
CA TRP A 118 26.96 -5.44 -3.28
C TRP A 118 27.53 -6.55 -2.38
N LEU A 119 26.78 -7.63 -2.13
CA LEU A 119 27.22 -8.81 -1.36
C LEU A 119 27.24 -10.07 -2.24
N PRO A 120 27.98 -11.13 -1.85
CA PRO A 120 27.90 -12.44 -2.49
C PRO A 120 26.46 -12.97 -2.54
N LYS A 121 26.11 -13.71 -3.60
CA LYS A 121 24.75 -14.19 -3.85
C LYS A 121 24.20 -15.01 -2.69
N GLU A 122 25.06 -15.76 -2.01
CA GLU A 122 24.76 -16.65 -0.89
C GLU A 122 24.23 -15.90 0.35
N ILE A 123 24.54 -14.59 0.47
CA ILE A 123 24.10 -13.73 1.58
C ILE A 123 23.48 -12.42 1.09
N GLY A 124 23.28 -12.28 -0.22
CA GLY A 124 22.81 -11.05 -0.85
C GLY A 124 21.30 -10.89 -0.83
N CYS A 125 20.55 -11.99 -0.75
CA CYS A 125 19.10 -11.98 -0.73
C CYS A 125 18.59 -12.23 0.69
N LEU A 126 17.68 -11.39 1.16
CA LEU A 126 16.95 -11.60 2.40
C LEU A 126 15.46 -11.50 2.19
N THR A 127 14.72 -12.27 2.98
CA THR A 127 13.30 -12.03 3.23
C THR A 127 13.12 -11.79 4.72
N TYR A 128 12.77 -10.56 5.08
CA TYR A 128 12.35 -10.23 6.43
C TYR A 128 10.91 -10.71 6.60
N VAL A 129 10.63 -11.56 7.60
CA VAL A 129 9.29 -12.09 7.85
C VAL A 129 8.83 -11.73 9.26
N ALA A 130 7.60 -11.25 9.37
CA ALA A 130 6.88 -11.05 10.61
C ALA A 130 5.58 -11.88 10.57
N PHE A 131 5.39 -12.76 11.55
CA PHE A 131 4.15 -13.56 11.66
C PHE A 131 3.04 -12.77 12.36
N GLY A 132 1.80 -12.91 11.91
CA GLY A 132 0.68 -12.18 12.48
C GLY A 132 0.61 -10.71 12.03
N MET A 133 -0.03 -9.89 12.86
CA MET A 133 -0.16 -8.45 12.63
C MET A 133 1.21 -7.76 12.71
N ALA A 134 1.65 -7.15 11.60
CA ALA A 134 2.99 -6.57 11.48
C ALA A 134 3.32 -5.54 12.57
N ASP A 135 2.31 -4.80 13.03
CA ASP A 135 2.44 -3.75 14.06
C ASP A 135 2.86 -4.31 15.43
N LEU A 136 2.38 -5.51 15.77
CA LEU A 136 2.69 -6.19 17.03
C LEU A 136 3.86 -7.20 16.89
N SER A 137 4.45 -7.30 15.70
CA SER A 137 5.41 -8.34 15.36
C SER A 137 6.79 -7.78 15.02
N VAL A 138 7.79 -8.65 15.15
CA VAL A 138 9.19 -8.36 14.81
C VAL A 138 9.54 -9.02 13.47
N TYR A 139 10.21 -8.26 12.60
CA TYR A 139 10.72 -8.76 11.33
C TYR A 139 12.02 -9.52 11.55
N LEU A 140 12.01 -10.83 11.29
CA LEU A 140 13.19 -11.69 11.37
C LEU A 140 13.84 -11.83 9.97
N PRO A 141 15.17 -11.63 9.85
CA PRO A 141 15.88 -11.76 8.59
C PRO A 141 16.15 -13.23 8.23
N PHE A 142 15.50 -13.75 7.18
CA PHE A 142 15.79 -15.07 6.61
C PHE A 142 16.66 -14.93 5.36
N TYR A 143 17.69 -15.77 5.26
CA TYR A 143 18.61 -15.91 4.14
C TYR A 143 18.24 -17.10 3.26
#